data_AF-A0A516QJZ4-F1
#
_entry.id   AF-A0A516QJZ4-F1
#
_cell.length_a   1.000
_cell.length_b   1.000
_cell.length_c   1.000
_cell.angle_alpha   90.00
_cell.angle_beta   90.00
_cell.angle_gamma   90.00
#
_symmetry.space_group_name_H-M   'P 1'
#
loop_
_entity.id
_entity.type
_entity.pdbx_description
1 polymer ?
#
loop_
_entity_poly.entity_id
_entity_poly.type
_entity_poly.pdbx_seq_one_letter_code
_entity_poly.pdbx_strand_id
1 'polypeptide(L)'
;MFVKINLKNIENGDISINLGSANHDLKHVIECFKGEGFDLSNWHLTEIAAIESTRVYCFKDWDGYYVDMLIDVNNQVTPNYFKNHNVDQYSLFQAKSIREAMRLYEVIYNPI
;
A
#
# COMPACT_ATOMS: atom_id res chain seq x y z
N MET A 1 7.13 8.92 -4.52
CA MET A 1 8.44 8.91 -3.82
C MET A 1 8.74 7.49 -3.40
N PHE A 2 9.83 6.91 -3.90
CA PHE A 2 10.26 5.59 -3.46
C PHE A 2 10.93 5.68 -2.09
N VAL A 3 10.53 4.79 -1.20
CA VAL A 3 11.05 4.65 0.16
C VAL A 3 11.26 3.16 0.47
N LYS A 4 11.90 2.84 1.58
CA LYS A 4 11.93 1.46 2.09
C LYS A 4 11.90 1.52 3.60
N ILE A 5 10.70 1.59 4.17
CA ILE A 5 10.49 1.79 5.59
C ILE A 5 9.68 0.62 6.13
N ASN A 6 10.20 -0.07 7.14
CA ASN A 6 9.49 -1.16 7.77
C ASN A 6 8.25 -0.67 8.54
N LEU A 7 7.12 -1.34 8.39
CA LEU A 7 5.86 -0.91 9.01
C LEU A 7 5.90 -1.00 10.53
N LYS A 8 6.65 -1.96 11.06
CA LYS A 8 6.84 -2.10 12.50
C LYS A 8 7.57 -0.89 13.10
N ASN A 9 8.56 -0.34 12.39
CA ASN A 9 9.28 0.86 12.85
C ASN A 9 8.37 2.10 12.85
N ILE A 10 7.45 2.20 11.90
CA ILE A 10 6.44 3.27 11.87
C ILE A 10 5.46 3.09 13.02
N GLU A 11 4.99 1.85 13.25
CA GLU A 11 4.08 1.51 14.35
C GLU A 11 4.67 1.90 15.70
N ASN A 12 5.95 1.58 15.93
CA ASN A 12 6.66 1.88 17.17
C ASN A 12 6.94 3.38 17.36
N GLY A 13 6.80 4.19 16.31
CA GLY A 13 7.20 5.60 16.32
C GLY A 13 8.71 5.82 16.17
N ASP A 14 9.47 4.78 15.81
CA ASP A 14 10.92 4.87 15.56
C ASP A 14 11.21 5.74 14.32
N ILE A 15 10.25 5.79 13.39
CA ILE A 15 10.32 6.57 12.17
C ILE A 15 9.05 7.43 12.03
N SER A 16 9.24 8.69 11.66
CA SER A 16 8.18 9.62 11.29
C SER A 16 8.40 10.11 9.86
N ILE A 17 7.36 10.07 9.04
CA ILE A 17 7.41 10.54 7.65
C ILE A 17 7.03 12.02 7.62
N ASN A 18 8.00 12.88 7.33
CA ASN A 18 7.80 14.32 7.22
C ASN A 18 7.22 14.72 5.84
N LEU A 19 6.05 14.16 5.49
CA LEU A 19 5.36 14.43 4.24
C LEU A 19 3.85 14.53 4.47
N GLY A 20 3.33 15.76 4.52
CA GLY A 20 1.89 16.02 4.60
C GLY A 20 1.19 15.21 5.71
N SER A 21 0.12 14.51 5.33
CA SER A 21 -0.68 13.65 6.22
C SER A 21 -0.15 12.22 6.37
N ALA A 22 1.04 11.88 5.84
CA ALA A 22 1.51 10.50 5.74
C ALA A 22 1.54 9.73 7.07
N ASN A 23 1.98 10.35 8.16
CA ASN A 23 1.98 9.68 9.47
C ASN A 23 0.57 9.37 9.99
N HIS A 24 -0.42 10.22 9.71
CA HIS A 24 -1.80 9.97 10.11
C HIS A 24 -2.41 8.84 9.28
N ASP A 25 -2.18 8.92 7.97
CA ASP A 25 -2.60 7.92 6.99
C ASP A 25 -2.05 6.52 7.31
N LEU A 26 -0.75 6.45 7.61
CA LEU A 26 -0.09 5.20 7.93
C LEU A 26 -0.59 4.55 9.22
N LYS A 27 -1.08 5.34 10.19
CA LYS A 27 -1.74 4.78 11.38
C LYS A 27 -3.01 4.02 11.00
N HIS A 28 -3.86 4.61 10.16
CA HIS A 28 -5.09 3.94 9.70
C HIS A 28 -4.77 2.70 8.86
N VAL A 29 -3.76 2.78 7.98
CA VAL A 29 -3.31 1.64 7.20
C VAL A 29 -2.80 0.50 8.10
N ILE A 30 -1.98 0.80 9.10
CA ILE A 30 -1.47 -0.19 10.06
C ILE A 30 -2.63 -0.89 10.79
N GLU A 31 -3.69 -0.15 11.16
CA GLU A 31 -4.90 -0.75 11.77
C GLU A 31 -5.57 -1.76 10.83
N CYS A 32 -5.63 -1.49 9.52
CA CYS A 32 -6.14 -2.46 8.53
C CYS A 32 -5.29 -3.75 8.50
N PHE A 33 -3.96 -3.63 8.44
CA PHE A 33 -3.07 -4.80 8.48
C PHE A 33 -3.24 -5.62 9.76
N LYS A 34 -3.37 -4.96 10.91
CA LYS A 34 -3.59 -5.62 12.20
C LYS A 34 -4.97 -6.28 12.27
N GLY A 35 -6.00 -5.63 11.72
CA GLY A 35 -7.36 -6.17 11.62
C GLY A 35 -7.44 -7.48 10.83
N GLU A 36 -6.54 -7.67 9.85
CA GLU A 36 -6.44 -8.92 9.08
C GLU A 36 -5.38 -9.91 9.60
N GLY A 37 -4.71 -9.58 10.71
CA GLY A 37 -3.75 -10.45 11.39
C GLY A 37 -2.40 -10.60 10.68
N PHE A 38 -1.94 -9.56 9.99
CA PHE A 38 -0.60 -9.56 9.36
C PHE A 38 0.52 -9.28 10.36
N ASP A 39 1.66 -9.94 10.19
CA ASP A 39 2.90 -9.58 10.87
C ASP A 39 3.57 -8.40 10.17
N LEU A 40 3.46 -7.21 10.77
CA LEU A 40 4.00 -5.96 10.24
C LEU A 40 5.52 -5.97 10.05
N SER A 41 6.24 -6.83 10.78
CA SER A 41 7.70 -6.96 10.70
C SER A 41 8.15 -7.32 9.29
N ASN A 42 7.29 -7.98 8.52
CA ASN A 42 7.57 -8.41 7.17
C ASN A 42 7.23 -7.37 6.11
N TRP A 43 6.49 -6.31 6.46
CA TRP A 43 5.98 -5.34 5.50
C TRP A 43 6.80 -4.07 5.44
N HIS A 44 7.02 -3.59 4.22
CA HIS A 44 7.73 -2.35 3.95
C HIS A 44 6.87 -1.42 3.12
N LEU A 45 6.77 -0.17 3.54
CA LEU A 45 6.33 0.92 2.68
C LEU A 45 7.42 1.13 1.62
N THR A 46 7.05 0.98 0.35
CA THR A 46 7.97 1.09 -0.79
C THR A 46 7.73 2.35 -1.61
N GLU A 47 6.51 2.87 -1.60
CA GLU A 47 6.17 4.06 -2.36
C GLU A 47 5.04 4.87 -1.70
N ILE A 48 5.17 6.19 -1.79
CA ILE A 48 4.11 7.15 -1.47
C ILE A 48 3.84 7.95 -2.74
N ALA A 49 2.59 7.93 -3.21
CA ALA A 49 2.15 8.63 -4.42
C ALA A 49 0.78 9.29 -4.21
N ALA A 50 0.31 10.00 -5.23
CA ALA A 50 -1.03 10.58 -5.26
C ALA A 50 -1.60 10.45 -6.68
N ILE A 51 -2.88 10.10 -6.76
CA ILE A 51 -3.67 10.05 -8.00
C ILE A 51 -4.85 10.98 -7.79
N GLU A 52 -4.83 12.12 -8.48
CA GLU A 52 -5.81 13.20 -8.26
C GLU A 52 -5.85 13.61 -6.76
N SER A 53 -7.02 13.47 -6.12
CA SER A 53 -7.23 13.75 -4.71
C SER A 53 -7.01 12.53 -3.79
N THR A 54 -6.62 11.39 -4.36
CA THR A 54 -6.41 10.13 -3.63
C THR A 54 -4.94 9.96 -3.28
N ARG A 55 -4.65 9.63 -2.03
CA ARG A 55 -3.30 9.34 -1.54
C ARG A 55 -3.04 7.83 -1.65
N VAL A 56 -1.86 7.45 -2.12
CA VAL A 56 -1.50 6.06 -2.42
C VAL A 56 -0.26 5.67 -1.62
N TYR A 57 -0.36 4.54 -0.92
CA TYR A 57 0.75 3.94 -0.17
C TYR A 57 0.94 2.50 -0.65
N CYS A 58 2.09 2.21 -1.24
CA CYS A 58 2.39 0.88 -1.77
C CYS A 58 3.25 0.12 -0.76
N PHE A 59 2.84 -1.11 -0.48
CA PHE A 59 3.54 -1.98 0.46
C PHE A 59 4.00 -3.26 -0.21
N LYS A 60 5.15 -3.74 0.23
CA LYS A 60 5.72 -5.01 -0.20
C LYS A 60 6.19 -5.81 1.00
N ASP A 61 5.94 -7.11 1.02
CA ASP A 61 6.55 -8.01 1.99
C ASP A 61 7.84 -8.67 1.48
N TRP A 62 8.49 -9.49 2.33
CA TRP A 62 9.70 -10.22 1.97
C TRP A 62 9.47 -11.32 0.93
N ASP A 63 8.26 -11.90 0.90
CA ASP A 63 7.87 -12.96 -0.03
C ASP A 63 7.54 -12.41 -1.42
N GLY A 64 7.47 -11.08 -1.54
CA GLY A 64 7.28 -10.38 -2.81
C GLY A 64 5.83 -10.05 -3.12
N TYR A 65 4.93 -10.20 -2.15
CA TYR A 65 3.54 -9.76 -2.30
C TYR A 65 3.44 -8.24 -2.22
N TYR A 66 2.49 -7.70 -2.96
CA TYR A 66 2.22 -6.27 -3.05
C TYR A 66 0.78 -5.96 -2.67
N VAL A 67 0.57 -4.79 -2.07
CA VAL A 67 -0.75 -4.19 -1.90
C VAL A 67 -0.65 -2.68 -1.97
N ASP A 68 -1.61 -2.06 -2.63
CA ASP A 68 -1.77 -0.62 -2.71
C ASP A 68 -2.89 -0.18 -1.76
N MET A 69 -2.56 0.64 -0.76
CA MET A 69 -3.54 1.20 0.16
C MET A 69 -3.86 2.63 -0.27
N LEU A 70 -5.10 2.84 -0.69
CA LEU A 70 -5.60 4.15 -1.11
C LEU A 70 -6.35 4.80 0.02
N ILE A 71 -6.21 6.11 0.12
CA ILE A 71 -6.94 6.94 1.07
C ILE A 71 -7.60 8.08 0.32
N ASP A 72 -8.92 8.05 0.31
CA ASP A 72 -9.72 9.05 -0.38
C ASP A 72 -9.82 10.37 0.41
N VAL A 73 -10.59 11.32 -0.13
CA VAL A 73 -10.87 12.63 0.48
C VAL A 73 -11.67 12.54 1.78
N ASN A 74 -12.37 11.43 2.02
CA ASN A 74 -13.12 11.15 3.24
C ASN A 74 -12.29 10.40 4.29
N ASN A 75 -10.99 10.19 4.03
CA ASN A 75 -10.08 9.38 4.84
C ASN A 75 -10.47 7.89 4.91
N GLN A 76 -11.24 7.39 3.95
CA GLN A 76 -11.53 5.97 3.83
C GLN A 76 -10.30 5.25 3.27
N VAL A 77 -9.81 4.26 4.02
CA VAL A 77 -8.71 3.38 3.59
C VAL A 77 -9.27 2.19 2.83
N THR A 78 -8.77 1.95 1.62
CA THR A 78 -9.15 0.79 0.81
C THR A 78 -7.92 0.02 0.29
N PRO A 79 -7.93 -1.32 0.39
CA PRO A 79 -6.91 -2.14 -0.26
C PRO A 79 -7.22 -2.26 -1.76
N ASN A 80 -6.21 -2.14 -2.59
CA ASN A 80 -6.32 -2.18 -4.03
C ASN A 80 -5.24 -3.08 -4.64
N TYR A 81 -5.50 -3.52 -5.87
CA TYR A 81 -4.60 -4.34 -6.66
C TYR A 81 -4.61 -3.89 -8.11
N PHE A 82 -3.48 -4.07 -8.79
CA PHE A 82 -3.40 -3.82 -10.22
C PHE A 82 -3.84 -5.04 -11.02
N LYS A 83 -4.56 -4.78 -12.11
CA LYS A 83 -4.70 -5.70 -13.24
C LYS A 83 -3.96 -5.18 -14.44
N ASN A 84 -3.39 -6.11 -15.19
CA ASN A 84 -2.73 -5.84 -16.44
C ASN A 84 -3.70 -6.09 -17.59
N HIS A 85 -3.84 -5.11 -18.47
CA HIS A 85 -4.61 -5.23 -19.70
C HIS A 85 -3.71 -5.40 -20.93
N ASN A 86 -2.53 -4.77 -20.93
CA ASN A 86 -1.50 -4.86 -21.95
C ASN A 86 -0.20 -4.16 -21.48
N VAL A 87 0.83 -4.13 -22.33
CA VAL A 87 2.03 -3.29 -22.13
C VAL A 87 1.61 -1.85 -21.83
N ASP A 88 2.07 -1.34 -20.68
CA ASP A 88 1.79 0.01 -20.17
C ASP A 88 0.30 0.33 -19.94
N GLN A 89 -0.56 -0.69 -19.90
CA GLN A 89 -1.99 -0.56 -19.63
C GLN A 89 -2.36 -1.30 -18.35
N TYR A 90 -2.41 -0.55 -17.26
CA TYR A 90 -2.75 -1.06 -15.94
C TYR A 90 -4.01 -0.36 -15.44
N SER A 91 -4.82 -1.09 -14.68
CA SER A 91 -5.96 -0.51 -13.97
C SER A 91 -5.94 -0.95 -12.53
N LEU A 92 -6.28 -0.02 -11.65
CA LEU A 92 -6.33 -0.24 -10.22
C LEU A 92 -7.76 -0.59 -9.82
N PHE A 93 -7.91 -1.67 -9.07
CA PHE A 93 -9.20 -2.16 -8.60
C PHE A 93 -9.21 -2.25 -7.08
N GLN A 94 -10.32 -1.81 -6.47
CA GLN A 94 -10.54 -1.98 -5.05
C GLN A 94 -10.86 -3.45 -4.72
N ALA A 95 -10.21 -3.96 -3.67
CA ALA A 95 -10.51 -5.24 -3.06
C ALA A 95 -11.32 -5.06 -1.76
N LYS A 96 -11.91 -6.14 -1.26
CA LYS A 96 -12.62 -6.17 0.02
C LYS A 96 -11.67 -6.29 1.21
N SER A 97 -10.46 -6.76 0.99
CA SER A 97 -9.43 -6.97 2.01
C SER A 97 -8.02 -6.93 1.41
N ILE A 98 -7.01 -6.73 2.26
CA ILE A 98 -5.59 -6.79 1.90
C ILE A 98 -5.26 -8.18 1.36
N ARG A 99 -5.75 -9.25 2.02
CA ARG A 99 -5.57 -10.63 1.53
C ARG A 99 -6.15 -10.84 0.14
N GLU A 100 -7.32 -10.25 -0.15
CA GLU A 100 -7.92 -10.35 -1.48
C GLU A 100 -7.11 -9.55 -2.51
N ALA A 101 -6.68 -8.33 -2.18
CA ALA A 101 -5.82 -7.53 -3.05
C ALA A 101 -4.54 -8.29 -3.42
N MET A 102 -3.84 -8.86 -2.44
CA MET A 102 -2.63 -9.66 -2.67
C MET A 102 -2.90 -10.86 -3.59
N ARG A 103 -4.01 -11.57 -3.37
CA ARG A 103 -4.38 -12.76 -4.18
C ARG A 103 -4.70 -12.40 -5.63
N LEU A 104 -5.27 -11.22 -5.85
CA LEU A 104 -5.70 -10.74 -7.16
C LEU A 104 -4.64 -9.89 -7.88
N TYR A 105 -3.54 -9.57 -7.21
CA TYR A 105 -2.48 -8.75 -7.76
C TYR A 105 -1.81 -9.43 -8.95
N GLU A 106 -1.81 -8.74 -10.10
CA GLU A 106 -1.09 -9.16 -11.29
C GLU A 106 0.22 -8.39 -11.41
N VAL A 107 1.32 -9.09 -11.67
CA VAL A 107 2.62 -8.46 -11.85
C VAL A 107 2.57 -7.54 -13.07
N ILE A 108 2.93 -6.28 -12.84
CA ILE A 108 3.10 -5.26 -13.88
C ILE A 108 4.25 -5.71 -14.79
N TYR A 109 3.90 -6.19 -15.98
CA TYR A 109 4.88 -6.55 -17.02
C TYR A 109 5.36 -5.26 -17.68
N ASN A 110 6.56 -4.82 -17.32
CA ASN A 110 7.28 -3.83 -18.10
C ASN A 110 8.19 -4.58 -19.08
N PRO A 111 7.90 -4.63 -20.40
CA PRO A 111 8.82 -5.23 -21.35
C PRO A 111 10.11 -4.40 -21.35
N ILE A 112 11.21 -5.05 -20.98
CA ILE A 112 12.58 -4.50 -21.03
C ILE A 112 12.95 -4.22 -22.49
#